data_AF-A0A6N6PSV3-F1
#
_entry.id   AF-A0A6N6PSV3-F1
#
_cell.length_a   1.000
_cell.length_b   1.000
_cell.length_c   1.000
_cell.angle_alpha   90.00
_cell.angle_beta   90.00
_cell.angle_gamma   90.00
#
_symmetry.space_group_name_H-M   'P 1'
#
loop_
_entity.id
_entity.type
_entity.pdbx_description
1 polymer ?
#
loop_
_entity_poly.entity_id
_entity_poly.type
_entity_poly.pdbx_seq_one_letter_code
_entity_poly.pdbx_strand_id
1 'polypeptide(L)'
;MPIYEYELCDGGCTVCGGTFTLNRPLSAKSLTNCPACKKPVRKVFSSFSSPMKLKPLSVSDAKKAGFTVLKRLGKGEYERQ
;
A
#
# COMPACT_ATOMS: atom_id res chain seq x y z
N MET A 1 -19.42 -4.21 3.20
CA MET A 1 -19.03 -3.60 4.48
C MET A 1 -17.55 -3.28 4.43
N PRO A 2 -17.07 -2.12 4.89
CA PRO A 2 -15.68 -1.73 4.78
C PRO A 2 -14.77 -2.55 5.70
N ILE A 3 -13.56 -2.81 5.21
CA ILE A 3 -12.48 -3.40 5.97
C ILE A 3 -11.68 -2.26 6.59
N TYR A 4 -11.44 -2.34 7.89
CA TYR A 4 -10.58 -1.42 8.61
C TYR A 4 -9.34 -2.15 9.11
N GLU A 5 -8.19 -1.50 8.96
CA GLU A 5 -6.92 -1.96 9.48
C GLU A 5 -6.60 -1.27 10.81
N TYR A 6 -6.07 -2.04 11.74
CA TYR A 6 -5.64 -1.57 13.05
C TYR A 6 -4.25 -2.09 13.36
N GLU A 7 -3.49 -1.27 14.08
CA GLU A 7 -2.14 -1.58 14.56
C GLU A 7 -2.07 -1.35 16.07
N LEU A 8 -1.32 -2.19 16.78
CA LEU A 8 -1.05 -2.00 18.20
C LEU A 8 -0.08 -0.83 18.42
N CYS A 9 -0.41 0.05 19.38
CA CYS A 9 0.50 1.13 19.77
C CYS A 9 1.65 0.62 20.65
N ASP A 10 1.39 -0.36 21.51
CA ASP A 10 2.36 -0.80 22.52
C ASP A 10 2.48 -2.33 22.63
N GLY A 11 3.72 -2.80 22.45
CA GLY A 11 4.14 -4.18 22.67
C GLY A 11 3.65 -5.18 21.61
N GLY A 12 3.95 -6.45 21.85
CA GLY A 12 3.53 -7.55 20.99
C GLY A 12 2.18 -8.14 21.41
N CYS A 13 1.45 -8.66 20.43
CA CYS A 13 0.24 -9.46 20.63
C CYS A 13 0.45 -10.79 19.93
N THR A 14 0.46 -11.89 20.68
CA THR A 14 0.69 -13.24 20.14
C THR A 14 -0.42 -13.67 19.16
N VAL A 15 -1.64 -13.17 19.37
CA VAL A 15 -2.81 -13.51 18.54
C VAL A 15 -2.90 -12.63 17.29
N CYS A 16 -2.55 -11.35 17.39
CA CYS A 16 -2.78 -10.36 16.35
C CYS A 16 -1.51 -9.92 15.62
N GLY A 17 -0.31 -10.39 16.01
CA GLY A 17 0.93 -10.18 15.27
C GLY A 17 1.41 -8.72 15.16
N GLY A 18 0.66 -7.76 15.71
CA GLY A 18 0.92 -6.31 15.62
C GLY A 18 -0.08 -5.57 14.75
N THR A 19 -0.58 -6.19 13.67
CA THR A 19 -1.56 -5.59 12.74
C THR A 19 -2.68 -6.58 12.41
N PHE A 20 -3.93 -6.11 12.37
CA PHE A 20 -5.07 -6.95 12.03
C PHE A 20 -6.17 -6.17 11.29
N THR A 21 -6.99 -6.91 10.54
CA THR A 21 -8.11 -6.39 9.77
C THR A 21 -9.44 -6.77 10.43
N LEU A 22 -10.41 -5.86 10.39
CA LEU A 22 -11.78 -6.11 10.82
C LEU A 22 -12.77 -5.59 9.80
N ASN A 23 -13.79 -6.40 9.51
CA ASN A 23 -14.94 -5.98 8.74
C ASN A 23 -15.99 -5.37 9.69
N ARG A 24 -16.25 -4.07 9.58
CA ARG A 24 -17.19 -3.34 10.46
C ARG A 24 -18.08 -2.40 9.65
N PRO A 25 -19.31 -2.11 10.12
CA PRO A 25 -20.16 -1.12 9.49
C PRO A 25 -19.57 0.29 9.65
N LEU A 26 -19.89 1.18 8.71
CA LEU A 26 -19.44 2.60 8.69
C LEU A 26 -19.90 3.38 9.94
N SER A 27 -21.04 3.01 10.52
CA SER A 27 -21.61 3.65 11.71
C SER A 27 -20.88 3.30 13.01
N ALA A 28 -20.02 2.28 13.02
CA ALA A 28 -19.32 1.87 14.21
C ALA A 28 -18.09 2.77 14.45
N LYS A 29 -17.97 3.30 15.68
CA LYS A 29 -16.80 4.08 16.13
C LYS A 29 -15.50 3.27 15.96
N SER A 30 -14.36 3.94 15.81
CA SER A 30 -13.05 3.27 15.78
C SER A 30 -12.81 2.49 17.07
N LEU A 31 -12.18 1.31 16.96
CA LEU A 31 -11.72 0.59 18.14
C LEU A 31 -10.53 1.33 18.74
N THR A 32 -10.56 1.49 20.06
CA THR A 32 -9.43 1.96 20.88
C THR A 32 -8.64 0.80 21.47
N ASN A 33 -9.28 -0.36 21.67
CA ASN A 33 -8.67 -1.53 22.30
C ASN A 33 -8.78 -2.77 21.40
N CYS A 34 -7.74 -3.59 21.38
CA CYS A 34 -7.76 -4.89 20.70
C CYS A 34 -8.76 -5.85 21.39
N PRO A 35 -9.64 -6.55 20.65
CA PRO A 35 -10.60 -7.48 21.26
C PRO A 35 -9.95 -8.69 21.94
N ALA A 36 -8.74 -9.09 21.53
CA ALA A 36 -8.03 -10.24 22.09
C ALA A 36 -7.15 -9.86 23.30
N CYS A 37 -6.29 -8.86 23.15
CA CYS A 37 -5.30 -8.50 24.19
C CYS A 37 -5.67 -7.25 25.00
N LYS A 38 -6.77 -6.55 24.67
CA LYS A 38 -7.25 -5.30 25.30
C LYS A 38 -6.26 -4.12 25.27
N LYS A 39 -5.13 -4.28 24.56
CA LYS A 39 -4.11 -3.23 24.39
C LYS A 39 -4.61 -2.09 23.49
N PRO A 40 -4.04 -0.88 23.62
CA PRO A 40 -4.40 0.24 22.77
C PRO A 40 -4.07 -0.03 21.30
N VAL A 41 -5.03 0.26 20.42
CA VAL A 41 -4.89 0.14 18.96
C VAL A 41 -5.20 1.46 18.27
N ARG A 42 -4.49 1.71 17.17
CA ARG A 42 -4.74 2.84 16.27
C ARG A 42 -5.30 2.35 14.95
N LYS A 43 -6.24 3.10 14.39
CA LYS A 43 -6.74 2.84 13.03
C LYS A 43 -5.67 3.27 12.03
N VAL A 44 -5.32 2.36 11.13
CA VAL A 44 -4.35 2.60 10.06
C VAL A 44 -5.08 2.66 8.73
N PHE A 45 -4.64 3.55 7.86
CA PHE A 45 -5.10 3.56 6.48
C PHE A 45 -4.35 2.48 5.72
N SER A 46 -5.11 1.64 5.00
CA SER A 46 -4.52 0.59 4.19
C SER A 46 -3.60 1.17 3.13
N SER A 47 -2.54 0.42 2.81
CA SER A 47 -1.67 0.78 1.69
C SER A 47 -2.48 0.75 0.40
N PHE A 48 -2.44 1.85 -0.35
CA PHE A 48 -3.10 1.95 -1.64
C PHE A 48 -2.07 1.75 -2.76
N SER A 49 -2.36 0.81 -3.68
CA SER A 49 -1.63 0.69 -4.93
C SER A 49 -2.40 1.39 -6.04
N SER A 50 -1.88 2.53 -6.52
CA SER A 50 -2.42 3.19 -7.72
C SER A 50 -1.72 2.65 -8.96
N PRO A 51 -2.43 2.03 -9.92
CA PRO A 51 -1.84 1.71 -11.21
C PRO A 51 -1.48 2.98 -12.02
N MET A 52 -1.94 4.17 -11.62
CA MET A 52 -1.56 5.41 -12.31
C MET A 52 -0.23 5.98 -11.79
N LYS A 53 0.12 5.73 -10.53
CA LYS A 53 1.32 6.31 -9.88
C LYS A 53 2.43 5.30 -9.63
N LEU A 54 2.09 4.04 -9.36
CA LEU A 54 3.04 2.96 -9.04
C LEU A 54 3.25 1.99 -10.20
N LYS A 55 2.69 2.23 -11.39
CA LYS A 55 2.92 1.34 -12.52
C LYS A 55 4.40 1.34 -12.89
N PRO A 56 5.05 0.16 -12.95
CA PRO A 56 6.44 0.07 -13.38
C PRO A 56 6.55 0.60 -14.81
N LEU A 57 7.66 1.26 -15.13
CA LEU A 57 7.91 1.81 -16.45
C LEU A 57 7.78 0.71 -17.51
N SER A 58 6.80 0.83 -18.41
CA SER A 58 6.61 -0.08 -19.54
C SER A 58 6.99 0.58 -20.86
N VAL A 59 8.05 0.05 -21.50
CA VAL A 59 8.55 0.53 -22.80
C VAL A 59 7.47 0.43 -23.89
N SER A 60 6.67 -0.64 -23.87
CA SER A 60 5.60 -0.87 -24.84
C SER A 60 4.48 0.16 -24.75
N ASP A 61 4.10 0.60 -23.55
CA ASP A 61 3.03 1.60 -23.40
C ASP A 61 3.54 3.01 -23.72
N ALA A 62 4.81 3.30 -23.40
CA ALA A 62 5.45 4.55 -23.79
C ALA A 62 5.48 4.70 -25.33
N LYS A 63 5.84 3.64 -26.07
CA LYS A 63 5.78 3.63 -27.55
C LYS A 63 4.36 3.84 -28.08
N LYS A 64 3.37 3.14 -27.52
CA LYS A 64 1.96 3.28 -27.92
C LYS A 64 1.43 4.69 -27.67
N ALA A 65 1.89 5.35 -26.62
CA ALA A 65 1.56 6.73 -26.32
C ALA A 65 2.35 7.76 -27.16
N GLY A 66 3.21 7.32 -28.08
CA GLY A 66 3.98 8.18 -28.99
C GLY A 66 5.29 8.71 -28.41
N PHE A 67 5.72 8.22 -27.24
CA PHE A 67 7.00 8.62 -26.66
C PHE A 67 8.17 7.91 -27.35
N THR A 68 9.26 8.65 -27.58
CA THR A 68 10.53 8.06 -28.02
C THR A 68 11.26 7.50 -26.80
N VAL A 69 11.41 6.18 -26.73
CA VAL A 69 12.12 5.51 -25.64
C VAL A 69 13.60 5.37 -26.02
N LEU A 70 14.48 5.90 -25.18
CA LEU A 70 15.92 5.84 -25.36
C LEU A 70 16.56 5.04 -24.23
N LYS A 71 17.39 4.07 -24.57
CA LYS A 71 18.20 3.32 -23.60
C LYS A 71 19.61 3.90 -23.59
N ARG A 72 20.11 4.23 -22.39
CA ARG A 72 21.48 4.73 -22.21
C ARG A 72 22.46 3.55 -22.23
N LEU A 73 23.38 3.52 -23.18
CA LEU A 73 24.38 2.45 -23.34
C LEU A 73 25.68 2.74 -22.58
N GLY A 74 26.03 4.02 -22.42
CA GLY A 74 27.25 4.48 -21.72
C GLY A 74 27.83 5.73 -22.38
N LYS A 75 28.68 6.48 -21.67
CA LYS A 75 29.43 7.66 -22.18
C LYS A 75 28.63 8.74 -22.94
N GLY A 76 27.32 8.84 -22.67
CA GLY A 76 26.44 9.85 -23.29
C GLY A 76 25.76 9.38 -24.57
N GLU A 77 25.96 8.12 -24.97
CA GLU A 77 25.29 7.52 -26.12
C GLU A 77 23.94 6.92 -25.71
N TYR A 78 22.94 7.18 -26.54
CA TYR A 78 21.56 6.74 -26.37
C TYR A 78 21.10 6.03 -27.64
N GLU A 79 20.56 4.83 -27.49
CA GLU A 79 19.98 4.05 -28.59
C GLU A 79 18.46 4.03 -28.48
N ARG A 80 17.76 4.08 -29.62
CA ARG A 80 16.29 3.96 -29.65
C ARG A 80 15.91 2.52 -29.37
N GLN A 81 15.13 2.31 -28.31
CA GLN A 81 14.63 1.00 -27.90
C GLN A 81 13.22 0.78 -28.41
#